data_AF-A0A349H9C9-F1
#
_entry.id   AF-A0A349H9C9-F1
#
_cell.length_a   1.000
_cell.length_b   1.000
_cell.length_c   1.000
_cell.angle_alpha   90.00
_cell.angle_beta   90.00
_cell.angle_gamma   90.00
#
_symmetry.space_group_name_H-M   'P 1'
#
loop_
_entity.id
_entity.type
_entity.pdbx_description
1 polymer ?
#
loop_
_entity_poly.entity_id
_entity_poly.type
_entity_poly.pdbx_seq_one_letter_code
_entity_poly.pdbx_strand_id
1 'polypeptide(L)' 'IMGVMMLAAGCGTQLELRASGPDAEQALDNLENLVLRRFDEGE' A
#
# COMPACT_ATOMS: atom_id res chain seq x y z
N ILE A 1 -10.43 3.05 -5.58
CA ILE A 1 -10.00 4.20 -4.74
C ILE A 1 -10.87 4.40 -3.49
N MET A 2 -12.20 4.30 -3.55
CA MET A 2 -13.05 4.56 -2.36
C MET A 2 -12.77 3.67 -1.14
N GLY A 3 -12.38 2.39 -1.32
CA GLY A 3 -12.10 1.48 -0.19
C GLY A 3 -10.87 1.84 0.65
N VAL A 4 -9.88 2.54 0.07
CA VAL A 4 -8.66 2.93 0.79
C VAL A 4 -8.93 4.14 1.69
N MET A 5 -9.78 5.08 1.26
CA MET A 5 -10.17 6.24 2.08
C MET A 5 -10.98 5.85 3.32
N MET A 6 -11.78 4.77 3.26
CA MET A 6 -12.55 4.29 4.42
C MET A 6 -11.70 3.52 5.44
N LEU A 7 -10.50 3.06 5.06
CA LEU A 7 -9.63 2.34 5.98
C LEU A 7 -9.14 3.23 7.13
N ALA A 8 -9.08 4.55 6.92
CA ALA A 8 -8.66 5.56 7.90
C ALA A 8 -7.36 5.17 8.64
N ALA A 9 -6.47 4.44 7.97
CA ALA A 9 -5.21 3.98 8.53
C ALA A 9 -4.27 5.18 8.70
N GLY A 10 -4.21 5.72 9.91
CA GLY A 10 -3.26 6.76 10.27
C GLY A 10 -1.83 6.23 10.34
N CYS A 11 -0.85 7.14 10.30
CA CYS A 11 0.55 6.78 10.52
C CYS A 11 0.73 5.93 11.79
N GLY A 12 1.47 4.82 11.66
CA GLY A 12 1.67 3.84 12.74
C GLY A 12 0.67 2.69 12.76
N THR A 13 -0.32 2.68 11.86
CA THR A 13 -1.21 1.53 11.65
C THR A 13 -0.46 0.41 10.92
N GLN A 14 -0.62 -0.83 11.38
CA GLN A 14 -0.15 -2.00 10.63
C GLN A 14 -1.20 -2.40 9.58
N LEU A 15 -0.73 -2.67 8.37
CA LEU A 15 -1.55 -3.09 7.24
C LEU A 15 -1.17 -4.51 6.84
N GLU A 16 -2.17 -5.35 6.58
CA GLU A 16 -1.98 -6.65 5.94
C GLU A 16 -2.41 -6.55 4.48
N LEU A 17 -1.52 -6.88 3.55
CA LEU A 17 -1.76 -6.85 2.12
C LEU A 17 -1.83 -8.28 1.57
N ARG A 18 -2.79 -8.54 0.67
CA ARG A 18 -2.93 -9.81 -0.03
C ARG A 18 -3.16 -9.54 -1.51
N ALA A 19 -2.38 -10.20 -2.37
CA ALA A 19 -2.52 -10.13 -3.81
C ALA A 19 -2.58 -11.55 -4.39
N SER A 20 -3.30 -11.70 -5.50
CA SER A 20 -3.48 -12.97 -6.20
C SER A 20 -3.44 -12.73 -7.71
N GLY A 21 -2.77 -13.62 -8.44
CA GLY A 21 -2.60 -13.50 -9.90
C GLY A 21 -1.14 -13.61 -10.33
N PRO A 22 -0.86 -13.53 -11.63
CA PRO A 22 0.49 -13.67 -12.18
C PRO A 22 1.46 -12.59 -11.67
N ASP A 23 0.96 -11.39 -11.39
CA ASP A 23 1.77 -10.24 -10.97
C ASP A 23 1.68 -9.98 -9.45
N ALA A 24 1.20 -10.95 -8.67
CA ALA A 24 0.90 -10.75 -7.24
C ALA A 24 2.14 -10.32 -6.44
N GLU A 25 3.28 -10.98 -6.66
CA GLU A 25 4.55 -10.66 -5.99
C GLU A 25 5.03 -9.26 -6.37
N GLN A 26 5.08 -8.96 -7.67
CA GLN A 26 5.48 -7.65 -8.17
C GLN A 26 4.57 -6.52 -7.65
N ALA A 27 3.27 -6.77 -7.54
CA ALA A 27 2.31 -5.82 -7.01
C ALA A 27 2.54 -5.54 -5.51
N LEU A 28 2.84 -6.58 -4.72
CA LEU A 28 3.17 -6.43 -3.30
C LEU A 28 4.46 -5.63 -3.11
N ASP A 29 5.51 -5.95 -3.86
CA ASP A 29 6.77 -5.20 -3.82
C ASP A 29 6.59 -3.72 -4.18
N ASN A 30 5.79 -3.43 -5.21
CA ASN A 30 5.51 -2.05 -5.62
C ASN A 30 4.72 -1.30 -4.54
N LEU A 31 3.75 -1.96 -3.90
CA LEU A 31 2.95 -1.38 -2.81
C LEU A 31 3.82 -1.11 -1.57
N GLU A 32 4.70 -2.05 -1.20
CA GLU A 32 5.65 -1.84 -0.11
C GLU A 32 6.58 -0.65 -0.39
N ASN A 33 7.17 -0.61 -1.59
CA ASN A 33 8.04 0.49 -1.99
C ASN A 33 7.30 1.85 -2.01
N LEU A 34 6.03 1.87 -2.40
CA LEU A 34 5.21 3.08 -2.35
C LEU A 34 5.01 3.58 -0.91
N VAL A 35 4.72 2.68 0.03
CA VAL A 35 4.57 3.02 1.45
C VAL A 35 5.89 3.48 2.06
N LEU A 36 7.01 2.81 1.74
CA LEU A 36 8.35 3.20 2.19
C LEU A 36 8.76 4.59 1.68
N ARG A 37 8.36 4.94 0.45
CA ARG A 37 8.53 6.29 -0.13
C ARG A 37 7.51 7.30 0.36
N ARG A 38 6.70 6.96 1.37
CA ARG A 38 5.65 7.83 1.94
C ARG A 38 4.70 8.37 0.87
N PHE A 39 4.27 7.48 -0.04
CA PHE A 39 3.36 7.82 -1.13
C PHE A 39 3.85 8.96 -2.03
N ASP A 40 5.16 9.22 -2.06
CA ASP A 40 5.79 10.34 -2.78
C ASP A 40 5.26 11.73 -2.33
N GLU A 41 4.66 11.85 -1.14
CA GLU A 41 4.11 13.11 -0.59
C GLU A 41 5.18 14.06 -0.01
N GLY A 42 6.46 13.87 -0.38
CA GLY A 42 7.61 14.61 0.16
C GLY A 42 8.45 15.38 -0.87
N GLU A 43 7.99 15.47 -2.13
CA GLU A 43 8.50 16.43 -3.13
C GLU A 43 7.67 17.74 -3.12
#